data_AF-T0RRK3-F1
#
_entry.id   AF-T0RRK3-F1
#
_cell.length_a   1.000
_cell.length_b   1.000
_cell.length_c   1.000
_cell.angle_alpha   90.00
_cell.angle_beta   90.00
_cell.angle_gamma   90.00
#
_symmetry.space_group_name_H-M   'P 1'
#
loop_
_entity.id
_entity.type
_entity.pdbx_description
1 polymer ?
#
loop_
_entity_poly.entity_id
_entity_poly.type
_entity_poly.pdbx_seq_one_letter_code
_entity_poly.pdbx_strand_id
1 'polypeptide(L)'
;MVLGLWRRVPVMWCVVAATIEQTPSVADCADGALDGALAPTFRRAHSHICATQFGLRPNELIVYDNFTTAEIEVYATSTACKAFYTDVMEALRAVSPVCVVPSLSWTTMDIAQLTFADKVAALRRRPSS
;
A
#
# COMPACT_ATOMS: atom_id res chain seq x y z
N MET A 1 -51.63 -62.15 -12.07
CA MET A 1 -51.06 -61.86 -13.40
C MET A 1 -50.82 -60.37 -13.53
N VAL A 2 -49.81 -60.00 -14.31
CA VAL A 2 -49.37 -58.65 -14.74
C VAL A 2 -48.25 -57.99 -13.91
N LEU A 3 -47.07 -58.02 -14.53
CA LEU A 3 -45.83 -57.30 -14.25
C LEU A 3 -46.02 -55.78 -14.39
N GLY A 4 -45.20 -54.98 -13.70
CA GLY A 4 -45.24 -53.52 -13.83
C GLY A 4 -44.02 -52.76 -13.33
N LEU A 5 -42.87 -53.02 -13.96
CA LEU A 5 -41.70 -52.15 -14.15
C LEU A 5 -41.16 -51.29 -12.98
N TRP A 6 -39.96 -51.69 -12.59
CA TRP A 6 -38.92 -50.85 -12.00
C TRP A 6 -38.61 -49.65 -12.89
N ARG A 7 -38.81 -48.43 -12.36
CA ARG A 7 -38.19 -47.22 -12.93
C ARG A 7 -37.45 -46.50 -11.81
N ARG A 8 -36.17 -46.88 -11.66
CA ARG A 8 -35.18 -46.16 -10.86
C ARG A 8 -35.09 -44.73 -11.42
N VAL A 9 -35.58 -43.76 -10.67
CA VAL A 9 -35.27 -42.35 -10.89
C VAL A 9 -33.92 -42.13 -10.21
N PRO A 10 -32.81 -41.91 -10.94
CA PRO A 10 -31.60 -41.46 -10.31
C PRO A 10 -31.89 -40.02 -9.84
N VAL A 11 -32.03 -39.86 -8.53
CA VAL A 11 -31.97 -38.55 -7.88
C VAL A 11 -30.55 -38.04 -8.10
N MET A 12 -30.36 -37.37 -9.24
CA MET A 12 -29.12 -36.69 -9.59
C MET A 12 -29.03 -35.47 -8.68
N TRP A 13 -28.46 -35.68 -7.50
CA TRP A 13 -27.98 -34.62 -6.64
C TRP A 13 -26.92 -33.84 -7.42
N CYS A 14 -27.32 -32.76 -8.08
CA CYS A 14 -26.41 -31.68 -8.40
C CYS A 14 -25.98 -31.08 -7.06
N VAL A 15 -24.89 -31.61 -6.51
CA VAL A 15 -24.15 -30.94 -5.45
C VAL A 15 -23.56 -29.70 -6.11
N VAL A 16 -24.24 -28.57 -5.96
CA VAL A 16 -23.64 -27.26 -6.23
C VAL A 16 -22.56 -27.14 -5.17
N ALA A 17 -21.34 -27.52 -5.51
CA ALA A 17 -20.18 -27.19 -4.72
C ALA A 17 -20.11 -25.65 -4.72
N ALA A 18 -20.66 -25.04 -3.68
CA ALA A 18 -20.35 -23.66 -3.35
C ALA A 18 -18.84 -23.65 -3.12
N THR A 19 -18.08 -23.25 -4.13
CA THR A 19 -16.71 -22.83 -3.95
C THR A 19 -16.78 -21.66 -2.99
N ILE A 20 -16.50 -21.93 -1.73
CA ILE A 20 -16.12 -20.88 -0.78
C ILE A 20 -14.88 -20.28 -1.43
N GLU A 21 -15.03 -19.14 -2.10
CA GLU A 21 -13.91 -18.28 -2.45
C GLU A 21 -13.27 -17.92 -1.11
N GLN A 22 -12.29 -18.71 -0.67
CA GLN A 22 -11.35 -18.29 0.34
C GLN A 22 -10.66 -17.09 -0.28
N THR A 23 -11.14 -15.90 0.06
CA THR A 23 -10.42 -14.67 -0.24
C THR A 23 -9.05 -14.87 0.38
N PRO A 24 -7.96 -14.97 -0.40
CA PRO A 24 -6.64 -15.19 0.17
C PRO A 24 -6.40 -14.03 1.12
N SER A 25 -6.19 -14.33 2.41
CA SER A 25 -5.79 -13.32 3.38
C SER A 25 -4.51 -12.69 2.87
N VAL A 26 -4.52 -11.37 2.66
CA VAL A 26 -3.33 -10.64 2.19
C VAL A 26 -2.23 -10.86 3.23
N ALA A 27 -1.12 -11.46 2.80
CA ALA A 27 0.01 -11.75 3.67
C ALA A 27 0.80 -10.47 4.00
N ASP A 28 1.55 -10.50 5.10
CA ASP A 28 2.52 -9.45 5.40
C ASP A 28 3.59 -9.37 4.30
N CYS A 29 4.10 -8.16 4.08
CA CYS A 29 5.20 -7.96 3.15
C CYS A 29 6.42 -8.72 3.64
N ALA A 30 7.05 -9.49 2.74
CA ALA A 30 8.30 -10.17 3.03
C ALA A 30 9.40 -9.15 3.42
N ASP A 31 10.33 -9.59 4.26
CA ASP A 31 11.47 -8.76 4.67
C ASP A 31 12.20 -8.19 3.44
N GLY A 32 12.41 -6.87 3.44
CA GLY A 32 13.07 -6.15 2.36
C GLY A 32 12.25 -5.95 1.08
N ALA A 33 11.01 -6.45 0.98
CA ALA A 33 10.17 -6.25 -0.21
C ALA A 33 9.88 -4.76 -0.46
N LEU A 34 9.57 -4.01 0.61
CA LEU A 34 9.35 -2.56 0.53
C LEU A 34 10.65 -1.81 0.20
N ASP A 35 11.77 -2.19 0.83
CA ASP A 35 13.06 -1.56 0.55
C ASP A 35 13.47 -1.74 -0.91
N GLY A 36 13.29 -2.94 -1.46
CA GLY A 36 13.53 -3.24 -2.87
C GLY A 36 12.64 -2.42 -3.80
N ALA A 37 11.35 -2.28 -3.47
CA ALA A 37 10.42 -1.49 -4.26
C ALA A 37 10.74 0.02 -4.22
N LEU A 38 11.15 0.54 -3.07
CA LEU A 38 11.39 1.96 -2.85
C LEU A 38 12.79 2.41 -3.26
N ALA A 39 13.79 1.53 -3.27
CA ALA A 39 15.18 1.85 -3.57
C ALA A 39 15.40 2.69 -4.85
N PRO A 40 14.67 2.46 -5.97
CA PRO A 40 14.80 3.29 -7.17
C PRO A 40 14.36 4.75 -6.96
N THR A 41 13.36 4.99 -6.11
CA THR A 41 12.82 6.33 -5.83
C THR A 41 13.85 7.23 -5.13
N PHE A 42 14.69 6.63 -4.29
CA PHE A 42 15.74 7.33 -3.54
C PHE A 42 16.92 7.80 -4.40
N ARG A 43 17.00 7.36 -5.66
CA ARG A 43 18.07 7.77 -6.60
C ARG A 43 17.64 8.89 -7.55
N ARG A 44 16.38 9.31 -7.50
CA ARG A 44 15.83 10.33 -8.40
C ARG A 44 16.16 11.73 -7.93
N ALA A 45 16.35 12.67 -8.86
CA ALA A 45 16.78 14.03 -8.54
C ALA A 45 15.87 14.73 -7.53
N HIS A 46 14.55 14.61 -7.66
CA HIS A 46 13.59 15.26 -6.76
C HIS A 46 13.63 14.70 -5.33
N SER A 47 14.03 13.44 -5.13
CA SER A 47 14.11 12.87 -3.79
C SER A 47 15.30 13.43 -3.04
N HIS A 48 16.44 13.61 -3.73
CA HIS A 48 17.58 14.36 -3.22
C HIS A 48 17.24 15.83 -2.95
N ILE A 49 16.57 16.52 -3.89
CA ILE A 49 16.21 17.94 -3.72
C ILE A 49 15.26 18.12 -2.53
N CYS A 50 14.26 17.25 -2.36
CA CYS A 50 13.36 17.35 -1.22
C CYS A 50 14.10 17.05 0.09
N ALA A 51 14.90 15.97 0.15
CA ALA A 51 15.55 15.57 1.39
C ALA A 51 16.57 16.59 1.90
N THR A 52 17.33 17.24 1.00
CA THR A 52 18.31 18.26 1.39
C THR A 52 17.68 19.55 1.93
N GLN A 53 16.42 19.85 1.61
CA GLN A 53 15.67 20.96 2.23
C GLN A 53 15.53 20.80 3.75
N PHE A 54 15.61 19.57 4.25
CA PHE A 54 15.44 19.22 5.66
C PHE A 54 16.71 18.62 6.28
N GLY A 55 17.83 18.63 5.55
CA GLY A 55 19.08 18.02 6.02
C GLY A 55 19.02 16.49 6.17
N LEU A 56 18.13 15.83 5.43
CA LEU A 56 17.90 14.38 5.50
C LEU A 56 18.44 13.68 4.24
N ARG A 57 18.59 12.36 4.33
CA ARG A 57 18.71 11.47 3.15
C ARG A 57 17.33 11.09 2.62
N PRO A 58 17.18 10.75 1.32
CA PRO A 58 15.89 10.37 0.74
C PRO A 58 15.18 9.22 1.47
N ASN A 59 15.93 8.21 1.91
CA ASN A 59 15.40 7.07 2.67
C ASN A 59 15.06 7.42 4.13
N GLU A 60 15.65 8.48 4.69
CA GLU A 60 15.30 8.99 6.02
C GLU A 60 14.02 9.83 5.93
N LEU A 61 13.89 10.65 4.89
CA LEU A 61 12.76 11.57 4.69
C LEU A 61 11.40 10.85 4.63
N ILE A 62 11.30 9.65 4.07
CA ILE A 62 10.03 8.92 3.93
C ILE A 62 9.42 8.53 5.28
N VAL A 63 10.28 8.17 6.24
CA VAL A 63 9.90 7.80 7.61
C VAL A 63 9.96 8.98 8.57
N TYR A 64 10.50 10.12 8.14
CA TYR A 64 10.60 11.31 8.98
C TYR A 64 9.23 11.93 9.23
N ASP A 65 8.93 12.16 10.51
CA ASP A 65 7.68 12.67 10.99
C ASP A 65 7.81 13.80 12.02
N ASN A 66 9.05 14.16 12.39
CA ASN A 66 9.37 15.20 13.35
C ASN A 66 9.64 16.56 12.68
N PHE A 67 8.72 16.99 11.82
CA PHE A 67 8.81 18.31 11.21
C PHE A 67 8.27 19.39 12.15
N THR A 68 8.97 20.51 12.24
CA THR A 68 8.42 21.75 12.81
C THR A 68 7.30 22.30 11.92
N THR A 69 6.44 23.16 12.48
CA THR A 69 5.36 23.81 11.70
C THR A 69 5.88 24.53 10.46
N ALA A 70 7.04 25.20 10.56
CA ALA A 70 7.65 25.89 9.43
C ALA A 70 8.12 24.91 8.34
N GLU A 71 8.75 23.80 8.74
CA GLU A 71 9.20 22.78 7.80
C GLU A 71 8.03 22.06 7.12
N ILE A 72 6.91 21.86 7.82
CA ILE A 72 5.70 21.30 7.21
C ILE A 72 5.21 22.18 6.07
N GLU A 73 5.25 23.51 6.20
CA GLU A 73 4.84 24.42 5.13
C GLU A 73 5.84 24.43 3.95
N VAL A 74 7.13 24.31 4.23
CA VAL A 74 8.15 24.11 3.18
C VAL A 74 7.91 22.79 2.45
N TYR A 75 7.66 21.70 3.17
CA TYR A 75 7.36 20.39 2.60
C TYR A 75 6.10 20.46 1.73
N ALA A 76 5.02 21.03 2.25
CA ALA A 76 3.72 21.14 1.59
C ALA A 76 3.74 21.94 0.29
N THR A 77 4.65 22.90 0.16
CA THR A 77 4.78 23.77 -1.03
C THR A 77 5.87 23.33 -1.99
N SER A 78 6.73 22.38 -1.61
CA SER A 78 7.84 21.91 -2.43
C SER A 78 7.39 20.98 -3.56
N THR A 79 7.61 21.40 -4.81
CA THR A 79 7.34 20.58 -6.01
C THR A 79 8.21 19.32 -6.04
N ALA A 80 9.43 19.40 -5.53
CA ALA A 80 10.32 18.24 -5.41
C ALA A 80 9.79 17.22 -4.40
N CYS A 81 9.27 17.68 -3.26
CA CYS A 81 8.67 16.79 -2.26
C CYS A 81 7.39 16.12 -2.75
N LYS A 82 6.55 16.87 -3.47
CA LYS A 82 5.37 16.30 -4.12
C LYS A 82 5.76 15.24 -5.16
N ALA A 83 6.75 15.52 -6.01
CA ALA A 83 7.22 14.55 -7.00
C ALA A 83 7.81 13.29 -6.33
N PHE A 84 8.63 13.46 -5.30
CA PHE A 84 9.18 12.34 -4.55
C PHE A 84 8.09 11.47 -3.92
N TYR A 85 7.10 12.12 -3.28
CA TYR A 85 5.98 11.40 -2.69
C TYR A 85 5.19 10.61 -3.74
N THR A 86 4.91 11.21 -4.91
CA THR A 86 4.26 10.51 -6.02
C THR A 86 5.03 9.26 -6.43
N ASP A 87 6.35 9.36 -6.60
CA ASP A 87 7.20 8.23 -6.99
C ASP A 87 7.19 7.11 -5.95
N VAL A 88 7.16 7.45 -4.66
CA VAL A 88 6.99 6.47 -3.58
C VAL A 88 5.63 5.76 -3.69
N MET A 89 4.54 6.50 -3.91
CA MET A 89 3.21 5.89 -4.04
C MET A 89 3.11 5.01 -5.30
N GLU A 90 3.76 5.40 -6.39
CA GLU A 90 3.85 4.57 -7.61
C GLU A 90 4.64 3.29 -7.36
N ALA A 91 5.77 3.37 -6.64
CA ALA A 91 6.56 2.21 -6.26
C ALA A 91 5.76 1.24 -5.37
N LEU A 92 5.01 1.75 -4.39
CA LEU A 92 4.14 0.94 -3.54
C LEU A 92 3.01 0.27 -4.34
N ARG A 93 2.43 1.00 -5.31
CA ARG A 93 1.40 0.45 -6.21
C ARG A 93 1.92 -0.70 -7.07
N ALA A 94 3.21 -0.68 -7.40
CA ALA A 94 3.87 -1.71 -8.21
C ALA A 94 4.26 -2.97 -7.42
N VAL A 95 4.13 -2.98 -6.08
CA VAL A 95 4.42 -4.17 -5.26
C VAL A 95 3.43 -5.27 -5.59
N SER A 96 3.95 -6.42 -6.03
CA SER A 96 3.18 -7.62 -6.37
C SER A 96 3.84 -8.88 -5.78
N PRO A 97 3.10 -9.74 -5.05
CA PRO A 97 1.68 -9.57 -4.69
C PRO A 97 1.47 -8.38 -3.74
N VAL A 98 0.23 -7.85 -3.70
CA VAL A 98 -0.17 -6.89 -2.66
C VAL A 98 0.06 -7.54 -1.29
N CYS A 99 0.62 -6.77 -0.35
CA CYS A 99 0.97 -7.27 0.97
C CYS A 99 0.65 -6.22 2.06
N VAL A 100 0.49 -6.66 3.30
CA VAL A 100 0.27 -5.80 4.47
C VAL A 100 1.61 -5.25 4.95
N VAL A 101 1.67 -3.94 5.20
CA VAL A 101 2.81 -3.28 5.85
C VAL A 101 2.59 -3.33 7.36
N PRO A 102 3.34 -4.16 8.13
CA PRO A 102 2.99 -4.44 9.53
C PRO A 102 2.96 -3.20 10.43
N SER A 103 3.83 -2.22 10.18
CA SER A 103 3.91 -0.97 10.95
C SER A 103 2.68 -0.06 10.78
N LEU A 104 1.91 -0.24 9.71
CA LEU A 104 0.74 0.57 9.38
C LEU A 104 -0.57 -0.23 9.42
N SER A 105 -0.50 -1.57 9.44
CA SER A 105 -1.65 -2.48 9.30
C SER A 105 -2.49 -2.22 8.04
N TRP A 106 -1.89 -1.61 7.02
CA TRP A 106 -2.50 -1.26 5.74
C TRP A 106 -1.79 -2.00 4.62
N THR A 107 -2.50 -2.30 3.54
CA THR A 107 -1.86 -2.93 2.38
C THR A 107 -1.03 -1.91 1.60
N THR A 108 -0.06 -2.39 0.81
CA THR A 108 0.68 -1.55 -0.14
C THR A 108 -0.24 -0.80 -1.09
N MET A 109 -1.38 -1.40 -1.45
CA MET A 109 -2.39 -0.77 -2.30
C MET A 109 -3.16 0.34 -1.56
N ASP A 110 -3.55 0.12 -0.30
CA ASP A 110 -4.22 1.14 0.51
C ASP A 110 -3.32 2.36 0.72
N ILE A 111 -2.04 2.12 1.03
CA ILE A 111 -1.05 3.18 1.21
C ILE A 111 -0.85 3.94 -0.10
N ALA A 112 -0.73 3.23 -1.23
CA ALA A 112 -0.53 3.84 -2.56
C ALA A 112 -1.71 4.70 -3.05
N GLN A 113 -2.86 4.68 -2.37
CA GLN A 113 -3.99 5.57 -2.64
C GLN A 113 -3.87 6.91 -1.92
N LEU A 114 -3.00 7.04 -0.92
CA LEU A 114 -2.82 8.28 -0.19
C LEU A 114 -2.26 9.37 -1.08
N THR A 115 -2.87 10.55 -1.00
CA THR A 115 -2.40 11.73 -1.74
C THR A 115 -1.33 12.47 -0.96
N PHE A 116 -0.56 13.31 -1.66
CA PHE A 116 0.37 14.24 -1.00
C PHE A 116 -0.35 15.17 -0.02
N ALA A 117 -1.59 15.57 -0.32
CA ALA A 117 -2.41 16.38 0.57
C ALA A 117 -2.76 15.63 1.87
N ASP A 118 -3.03 14.32 1.79
CA ASP A 118 -3.28 13.49 2.97
C ASP A 118 -2.05 13.39 3.87
N LYS A 119 -0.85 13.23 3.28
CA LYS A 119 0.42 13.27 4.03
C LYS A 119 0.61 14.61 4.72
N VAL A 120 0.42 15.74 4.03
CA VAL A 120 0.54 17.08 4.62
C VAL A 120 -0.50 17.29 5.75
N ALA A 121 -1.74 16.87 5.54
CA ALA A 121 -2.79 16.95 6.55
C ALA A 121 -2.49 16.07 7.78
N ALA A 122 -1.85 14.91 7.58
CA ALA A 122 -1.39 14.07 8.68
C ALA A 122 -0.25 14.73 9.47
N LEU A 123 0.73 15.35 8.79
CA LEU A 123 1.82 16.08 9.44
C LEU A 123 1.29 17.25 10.28
N ARG A 124 0.35 18.04 9.75
CA ARG A 124 -0.26 19.19 10.46
C ARG A 124 -1.07 18.81 11.70
N ARG A 125 -1.59 17.58 11.77
CA ARG A 125 -2.36 17.09 12.91
C ARG A 125 -1.48 16.63 14.07
N ARG A 126 -0.18 16.42 13.85
CA ARG A 126 0.73 16.01 14.90
C ARG A 126 1.05 17.23 15.78
N PRO A 127 0.99 17.11 17.11
CA PRO A 127 1.47 18.16 17.98
C PRO A 127 2.97 18.35 17.71
N SER A 128 3.39 19.58 17.39
CA SER A 128 4.80 19.93 17.29
C SER A 128 5.44 19.71 18.66
N SER A 129 6.36 18.76 18.77
CA SER A 129 7.18 18.53 19.96
C SER A 129 8.19 19.65 20.17
#